data_AF-A0AAV8WJU9-F1
#
_entry.id   AF-A0AAV8WJU9-F1
#
_cell.length_a   1.000
_cell.length_b   1.000
_cell.length_c   1.000
_cell.angle_alpha   90.00
_cell.angle_beta   90.00
_cell.angle_gamma   90.00
#
_symmetry.space_group_name_H-M   'P 1'
#
loop_
_entity.id
_entity.type
_entity.pdbx_description
1 polymer ?
#
loop_
_entity_poly.entity_id
_entity_poly.type
_entity_poly.pdbx_seq_one_letter_code
_entity_poly.pdbx_strand_id
1 'polypeptide(L)'
;MAWSGDGTQLAGACANGHVLFAHVVERDVHYMNFTASVSERKIVTVKNVVDEATEYLELPERVIQLAMRYSHLVVTTPTQCYIYNTSNWNTPAIFDLKDGSVILLLLCEK
;
A
#
# COMPACT_ATOMS: atom_id res chain seq x y z
N MET A 1 -20.46 -12.34 7.20
CA MET A 1 -19.32 -11.70 6.51
C MET A 1 -18.27 -11.36 7.54
N ALA A 2 -16.99 -11.46 7.20
CA ALA A 2 -15.88 -11.18 8.11
C ALA A 2 -14.76 -10.42 7.37
N TRP A 3 -14.24 -9.37 7.99
CA TRP A 3 -13.10 -8.60 7.50
C TRP A 3 -11.78 -9.17 8.05
N SER A 4 -10.69 -9.04 7.29
CA SER A 4 -9.34 -9.27 7.81
C SER A 4 -8.98 -8.21 8.85
N GLY A 5 -8.08 -8.55 9.79
CA GLY A 5 -7.63 -7.63 10.85
C GLY A 5 -6.94 -6.36 10.32
N ASP A 6 -6.40 -6.42 9.11
CA ASP A 6 -5.78 -5.28 8.41
C ASP A 6 -6.76 -4.46 7.55
N GLY A 7 -8.03 -4.85 7.49
CA GLY A 7 -9.09 -4.17 6.73
C GLY A 7 -8.97 -4.29 5.20
N THR A 8 -8.04 -5.10 4.68
CA THR A 8 -7.80 -5.19 3.22
C THR A 8 -8.63 -6.25 2.50
N GLN A 9 -9.22 -7.21 3.22
CA GLN A 9 -9.94 -8.35 2.65
C GLN A 9 -11.27 -8.59 3.35
N LEU A 10 -12.25 -9.06 2.59
CA LEU A 10 -13.59 -9.42 3.07
C LEU A 10 -13.93 -10.83 2.60
N ALA A 11 -14.44 -11.66 3.52
CA ALA A 11 -15.01 -12.96 3.22
C ALA A 11 -16.53 -12.97 3.51
N GLY A 12 -17.33 -13.50 2.60
CA GLY A 12 -18.78 -13.63 2.72
C GLY A 12 -19.25 -15.04 2.41
N ALA A 13 -20.07 -15.63 3.29
CA ALA A 13 -20.73 -16.91 3.03
C ALA A 13 -22.16 -16.66 2.53
N CYS A 14 -22.57 -17.42 1.52
CA CYS A 14 -23.87 -17.32 0.86
C CYS A 14 -24.78 -18.48 1.27
N ALA A 15 -26.10 -18.26 1.25
CA ALA A 15 -27.10 -19.27 1.64
C ALA A 15 -27.12 -20.53 0.73
N ASN A 16 -26.56 -20.42 -0.48
CA ASN A 16 -26.37 -21.54 -1.40
C ASN A 16 -25.08 -22.35 -1.14
N GLY A 17 -24.36 -22.06 -0.05
CA GLY A 17 -23.13 -22.76 0.33
C GLY A 17 -21.85 -22.20 -0.30
N HIS A 18 -21.93 -21.17 -1.15
CA HIS A 18 -20.74 -20.55 -1.75
C HIS A 18 -20.06 -19.57 -0.79
N VAL A 19 -18.75 -19.37 -0.96
CA VAL A 19 -17.96 -18.36 -0.25
C VAL A 19 -17.35 -17.38 -1.25
N LEU A 20 -17.54 -16.09 -1.01
CA LEU A 20 -16.99 -14.98 -1.77
C LEU A 20 -15.79 -14.39 -1.03
N PHE A 21 -14.71 -14.11 -1.76
CA PHE A 21 -13.57 -13.36 -1.27
C PHE A 21 -13.44 -12.07 -2.08
N ALA A 22 -13.29 -10.95 -1.37
CA ALA A 22 -13.07 -9.63 -1.96
C ALA A 22 -11.84 -8.97 -1.34
N HIS A 23 -11.26 -8.01 -2.06
CA HIS A 23 -10.08 -7.25 -1.64
C HIS A 23 -10.29 -5.77 -1.96
N VAL A 24 -9.78 -4.90 -1.10
CA VAL A 24 -9.78 -3.46 -1.32
C VAL A 24 -8.66 -3.13 -2.31
N VAL A 25 -9.04 -2.58 -3.47
CA VAL A 25 -8.16 -2.19 -4.57
C VAL A 25 -8.21 -0.68 -4.80
N GLU A 26 -7.33 -0.17 -5.66
CA GLU A 26 -7.32 1.23 -6.12
C GLU A 26 -7.23 2.27 -4.99
N ARG A 27 -6.53 1.91 -3.91
CA ARG A 27 -6.22 2.86 -2.84
C ARG A 27 -5.14 3.83 -3.32
N ASP A 28 -5.45 5.11 -3.26
CA ASP A 28 -4.62 6.21 -3.73
C ASP A 28 -4.19 7.13 -2.58
N VAL A 29 -2.96 7.62 -2.68
CA VAL A 29 -2.45 8.69 -1.84
C VAL A 29 -1.77 9.73 -2.72
N HIS A 30 -1.96 10.99 -2.36
CA HIS A 30 -1.41 12.11 -3.12
C HIS A 30 -0.55 12.99 -2.22
N TYR A 31 0.58 13.43 -2.75
CA TYR A 31 1.41 14.44 -2.12
C TYR A 31 2.17 15.24 -3.18
N MET A 32 1.97 16.56 -3.16
CA MET A 32 2.53 17.48 -4.16
C MET A 32 2.20 17.02 -5.59
N ASN A 33 3.21 16.75 -6.41
CA ASN A 33 3.11 16.29 -7.79
C ASN A 33 3.02 14.76 -7.92
N PHE A 34 3.09 14.01 -6.82
CA PHE A 34 3.07 12.56 -6.87
C PHE A 34 1.70 12.00 -6.46
N THR A 35 1.29 10.98 -7.20
CA THR A 35 0.16 10.11 -6.89
C THR A 35 0.70 8.69 -6.78
N ALA A 36 0.48 8.01 -5.65
CA ALA A 36 0.75 6.60 -5.53
C ALA A 36 -0.56 5.84 -5.36
N SER A 37 -0.74 4.79 -6.16
CA SER A 37 -1.95 3.98 -6.15
C SER A 37 -1.58 2.50 -6.09
N VAL A 38 -2.31 1.73 -5.28
CA VAL A 38 -2.22 0.27 -5.27
C VAL A 38 -2.98 -0.27 -6.48
N SER A 39 -2.29 -0.40 -7.61
CA SER A 39 -2.85 -0.86 -8.88
C SER A 39 -3.15 -2.35 -8.87
N GLU A 40 -2.28 -3.13 -8.21
CA GLU A 40 -2.51 -4.54 -7.93
C GLU A 40 -2.16 -4.86 -6.48
N ARG A 41 -2.54 -6.05 -6.00
CA ARG A 41 -2.30 -6.48 -4.62
C ARG A 41 -0.86 -6.28 -4.14
N LYS A 42 0.12 -6.39 -5.04
CA LYS A 42 1.55 -6.29 -4.77
C LYS A 42 2.26 -5.16 -5.53
N ILE A 43 1.53 -4.37 -6.29
CA ILE A 43 2.11 -3.34 -7.16
C ILE A 43 1.58 -1.98 -6.72
N VAL A 44 2.51 -1.07 -6.42
CA VAL A 44 2.22 0.35 -6.21
C VAL A 44 2.70 1.11 -7.43
N THR A 45 1.77 1.74 -8.15
CA THR A 45 2.08 2.62 -9.26
C THR A 45 2.24 4.04 -8.75
N VAL A 46 3.41 4.64 -8.98
CA VAL A 46 3.68 6.04 -8.64
C VAL A 46 3.72 6.87 -9.91
N LYS A 47 2.85 7.86 -10.01
CA LYS A 47 2.78 8.79 -11.13
C LYS A 47 3.20 10.19 -10.69
N ASN A 48 4.14 10.78 -11.40
CA ASN A 48 4.45 12.20 -11.31
C ASN A 48 3.58 12.94 -12.34
N VAL A 49 2.75 13.89 -11.87
CA VAL A 49 1.81 14.62 -12.75
C VAL A 49 2.49 15.72 -13.56
N VAL A 50 3.72 16.10 -13.21
CA VAL A 50 4.43 17.22 -13.87
C VAL A 50 5.13 16.77 -15.16
N ASP A 51 5.78 15.62 -15.12
CA ASP A 51 6.53 15.05 -16.26
C ASP A 51 5.88 13.77 -16.81
N GLU A 52 4.73 13.38 -16.27
CA GLU A 52 3.99 12.15 -16.60
C GLU A 52 4.77 10.85 -16.37
N ALA A 53 5.90 10.90 -15.66
CA ALA A 53 6.68 9.72 -15.33
C ALA A 53 5.85 8.76 -14.47
N THR A 54 5.93 7.46 -14.79
CA THR A 54 5.20 6.40 -14.10
C THR A 54 6.17 5.30 -13.69
N GLU A 55 6.20 5.01 -12.40
CA GLU A 55 7.05 4.00 -11.77
C GLU A 55 6.18 2.88 -11.20
N TYR A 56 6.66 1.64 -11.31
CA TYR A 56 5.97 0.45 -10.80
C TYR A 56 6.81 -0.19 -9.70
N LEU A 57 6.34 -0.07 -8.46
CA LEU A 57 7.02 -0.63 -7.30
C LEU A 57 6.39 -1.99 -7.00
N GLU A 58 7.10 -3.07 -7.31
CA GLU A 58 6.68 -4.44 -7.01
C GLU A 58 7.16 -4.86 -5.61
N LEU A 59 6.23 -5.32 -4.77
CA LEU A 59 6.50 -5.81 -3.43
C LEU A 59 6.39 -7.34 -3.37
N PRO A 60 7.15 -8.01 -2.48
CA PRO A 60 7.09 -9.47 -2.35
C PRO A 60 5.72 -9.95 -1.83
N GLU A 61 5.02 -9.10 -1.08
CA GLU A 61 3.78 -9.38 -0.39
C GLU A 61 2.70 -8.34 -0.71
N ARG A 62 1.47 -8.59 -0.20
CA ARG A 62 0.36 -7.67 -0.40
C ARG A 62 0.62 -6.33 0.29
N VAL A 63 0.17 -5.24 -0.33
CA VAL A 63 0.15 -3.93 0.30
C VAL A 63 -0.97 -3.86 1.32
N ILE A 64 -0.62 -3.59 2.58
CA ILE A 64 -1.54 -3.39 3.69
C ILE A 64 -1.90 -1.92 3.84
N GLN A 65 -0.93 -1.03 3.97
CA GLN A 65 -1.14 0.41 4.11
C GLN A 65 -0.18 1.18 3.21
N LEU A 66 -0.60 2.39 2.86
CA LEU A 66 0.10 3.30 1.98
C LEU A 66 -0.05 4.71 2.54
N ALA A 67 1.05 5.45 2.62
CA ALA A 67 1.02 6.86 2.98
C ALA A 67 2.18 7.62 2.30
N MET A 68 1.92 8.84 1.85
CA MET A 68 2.91 9.66 1.16
C MET A 68 2.92 11.06 1.74
N ARG A 69 4.03 11.51 2.33
CA ARG A 69 4.24 12.87 2.84
C ARG A 69 5.73 13.17 2.91
N TYR A 70 6.09 14.45 2.95
CA TYR A 70 7.46 14.91 3.19
C TYR A 70 8.51 14.26 2.27
N SER A 71 8.16 14.10 0.98
CA SER A 71 9.02 13.46 -0.03
C SER A 71 9.34 11.99 0.23
N HIS A 72 8.53 11.32 1.05
CA HIS A 72 8.62 9.89 1.33
C HIS A 72 7.30 9.19 1.04
N LEU A 73 7.41 8.01 0.43
CA LEU A 73 6.32 7.06 0.30
C LEU A 73 6.59 5.89 1.23
N VAL A 74 5.66 5.66 2.16
CA VAL A 74 5.71 4.54 3.09
C VAL A 74 4.68 3.51 2.65
N VAL A 75 5.14 2.28 2.43
CA VAL A 75 4.33 1.12 2.06
C VAL A 75 4.55 0.05 3.12
N THR A 76 3.48 -0.54 3.65
CA THR A 76 3.61 -1.70 4.55
C THR A 76 3.02 -2.95 3.92
N THR A 77 3.70 -4.07 4.16
CA THR A 77 3.22 -5.42 3.93
C THR A 77 2.89 -6.08 5.29
N PRO A 78 2.41 -7.34 5.32
CA PRO A 78 2.25 -8.06 6.59
C PRO A 78 3.56 -8.18 7.36
N THR A 79 4.70 -8.32 6.69
CA THR A 79 5.97 -8.59 7.40
C THR A 79 6.94 -7.42 7.41
N GLN A 80 6.78 -6.41 6.55
CA GLN A 80 7.80 -5.40 6.32
C GLN A 80 7.22 -4.01 6.05
N CYS A 81 8.01 -3.00 6.40
CA CYS A 81 7.77 -1.61 6.05
C CYS A 81 8.85 -1.13 5.08
N TYR A 82 8.42 -0.47 4.02
CA TYR A 82 9.24 0.07 2.94
C TYR A 82 9.10 1.60 2.96
N ILE A 83 10.22 2.31 3.02
CA ILE A 83 10.27 3.77 2.95
C ILE A 83 11.04 4.15 1.69
N TYR A 84 10.33 4.63 0.68
CA TYR A 84 10.89 5.14 -0.55
C TYR A 84 11.09 6.65 -0.47
N ASN A 85 12.12 7.15 -1.14
CA ASN A 85 12.36 8.56 -1.33
C ASN A 85 11.90 8.98 -2.74
N THR A 86 11.17 10.08 -2.87
CA THR A 86 10.68 10.55 -4.19
C THR A 86 11.79 10.90 -5.18
N SER A 87 13.02 11.11 -4.71
CA SER A 87 14.22 11.32 -5.55
C SER A 87 14.86 10.03 -6.06
N ASN A 88 14.58 8.88 -5.43
CA ASN A 88 15.09 7.58 -5.84
C ASN A 88 14.20 6.44 -5.32
N TRP A 89 13.46 5.81 -6.22
CA TRP A 89 12.54 4.70 -5.93
C TRP A 89 13.24 3.34 -5.80
N ASN A 90 14.51 3.22 -6.21
CA ASN A 90 15.18 1.92 -6.33
C ASN A 90 15.78 1.39 -5.02
N THR A 91 16.03 2.28 -4.05
CA THR A 91 16.72 1.92 -2.80
C THR A 91 15.90 2.34 -1.58
N PRO A 92 14.75 1.69 -1.31
CA PRO A 92 13.98 1.96 -0.12
C PRO A 92 14.72 1.53 1.15
N ALA A 93 14.45 2.21 2.27
CA ALA A 93 14.77 1.68 3.59
C ALA A 93 13.72 0.63 3.97
N ILE A 94 14.16 -0.54 4.41
CA ILE A 94 13.29 -1.68 4.72
C ILE A 94 13.54 -2.14 6.15
N PHE A 95 12.47 -2.41 6.90
CA PHE A 95 12.56 -3.05 8.21
C PHE A 95 11.36 -3.96 8.48
N ASP A 96 11.56 -4.95 9.34
CA ASP A 96 10.54 -5.94 9.65
C ASP A 96 9.50 -5.39 10.64
N LEU A 97 8.25 -5.79 10.42
CA LEU A 97 7.10 -5.53 11.27
C LEU A 97 6.83 -6.77 12.13
N LYS A 98 6.60 -6.54 13.43
CA LYS A 98 6.34 -7.63 14.39
C LYS A 98 4.90 -8.13 14.36
N ASP A 99 3.97 -7.26 13.98
CA ASP A 99 2.54 -7.53 13.99
C ASP A 99 1.98 -7.28 12.60
N GLY A 100 1.41 -8.31 11.98
CA GLY A 100 1.05 -8.32 10.56
C GLY A 100 -0.22 -7.55 10.20
N SER A 101 -0.67 -6.68 11.10
CA SER A 101 -1.89 -5.88 10.96
C SER A 101 -1.59 -4.40 11.22
N VAL A 102 -1.11 -3.70 10.19
CA VAL A 102 -0.96 -2.24 10.24
C VAL A 102 -2.29 -1.59 9.87
N ILE A 103 -2.90 -0.86 10.80
CA ILE A 103 -4.19 -0.18 10.60
C ILE A 103 -4.06 1.32 10.29
N LEU A 104 -2.92 1.93 10.61
CA LEU A 104 -2.69 3.38 10.46
C LEU A 104 -1.21 3.67 10.18
N LEU A 105 -0.97 4.57 9.22
CA LEU A 105 0.32 5.20 8.98
C LEU A 105 0.17 6.72 9.15
N LEU A 106 0.96 7.29 10.06
CA LEU A 106 1.05 8.73 10.28
C LEU A 106 2.49 9.15 10.04
N LEU A 107 2.69 10.08 9.10
CA LEU A 107 3.98 10.69 8.82
C LEU A 107 4.01 12.08 9.45
N CYS A 108 5.16 12.48 9.96
CA CYS A 108 5.40 13.81 10.51
C CYS A 108 6.71 14.38 9.97
N GLU A 109 6.82 15.70 9.93
CA GLU A 109 8.12 16.37 9.79
C GLU A 109 9.00 16.08 10.99
N LYS A 110 10.29 16.27 10.79
CA LYS A 110 11.31 16.04 11.82
C LYS A 110 11.29 17.13 12.89
#